data_AF-A0A5B8NP81-F1
#
_entry.id   AF-A0A5B8NP81-F1
#
_cell.length_a   1.000
_cell.length_b   1.000
_cell.length_c   1.000
_cell.angle_alpha   90.00
_cell.angle_beta   90.00
_cell.angle_gamma   90.00
#
_symmetry.space_group_name_H-M   'P 1'
#
loop_
_entity.id
_entity.type
_entity.pdbx_description
1 polymer ?
#
loop_
_entity_poly.entity_id
_entity_poly.type
_entity_poly.pdbx_seq_one_letter_code
_entity_poly.pdbx_strand_id
1 'polypeptide(L)'
;MKFDQPWLRLFLALLLSLALTACGNNTPPKGLAPGRDIVRHAIARQLTLTEDRLTNQLDNPSTTEFEIKNLNIKNLTPVYIADLPTYKISGTYSLKLKLPRQDITQNKNTFEVYLQRQIEGKTWRLLIRKNESNQEEKKVRTWASYLVT
;
A
#
# COMPACT_ATOMS: atom_id res chain seq x y z
N MET A 1 -3.32 -34.14 49.87
CA MET A 1 -4.12 -32.91 50.04
C MET A 1 -4.46 -32.37 48.66
N LYS A 2 -5.69 -32.57 48.19
CA LYS A 2 -6.18 -31.97 46.94
C LYS A 2 -6.56 -30.52 47.25
N PHE A 3 -5.75 -29.57 46.80
CA PHE A 3 -6.09 -28.16 46.80
C PHE A 3 -7.09 -27.92 45.66
N ASP A 4 -8.36 -28.28 45.89
CA ASP A 4 -9.47 -27.87 45.04
C ASP A 4 -9.76 -26.40 45.37
N GLN A 5 -8.93 -25.51 44.83
CA GLN A 5 -9.03 -24.07 45.05
C GLN A 5 -9.77 -23.42 43.85
N PRO A 6 -11.11 -23.32 43.89
CA PRO A 6 -11.93 -22.84 42.77
C PRO A 6 -11.57 -21.40 42.36
N TRP A 7 -11.03 -20.62 43.30
CA TRP A 7 -10.54 -19.27 43.06
C TRP A 7 -9.40 -19.22 42.04
N LEU A 8 -8.57 -20.27 41.98
CA LEU A 8 -7.36 -20.32 41.16
C LEU A 8 -7.75 -20.65 39.73
N ARG A 9 -8.75 -21.53 39.57
CA ARG A 9 -9.37 -21.85 38.28
C ARG A 9 -10.10 -20.64 37.70
N LEU A 10 -10.80 -19.87 38.54
CA LEU A 10 -11.44 -18.62 38.11
C LEU A 10 -10.42 -17.56 37.70
N PHE A 11 -9.33 -17.40 38.45
CA PHE A 11 -8.24 -16.48 38.09
C PHE A 11 -7.56 -16.90 36.78
N LEU A 12 -7.29 -18.20 36.62
CA LEU A 12 -6.70 -18.75 35.40
C LEU A 12 -7.65 -18.60 34.19
N ALA A 13 -8.95 -18.84 34.38
CA ALA A 13 -9.96 -18.67 33.33
C ALA A 13 -10.13 -17.20 32.93
N LEU A 14 -10.10 -16.27 33.90
CA LEU A 14 -10.13 -14.83 33.65
C LEU A 14 -8.89 -14.38 32.87
N LEU A 15 -7.70 -14.81 33.30
CA LEU A 15 -6.43 -14.55 32.61
C LEU A 15 -6.44 -15.09 31.17
N LEU A 16 -6.95 -16.31 30.98
CA LEU A 16 -7.07 -16.94 29.67
C LEU A 16 -8.09 -16.19 28.78
N SER A 17 -9.22 -15.75 29.35
CA SER A 17 -10.21 -14.95 28.61
C SER A 17 -9.68 -13.58 28.17
N LEU A 18 -8.85 -12.93 29.01
CA LEU A 18 -8.13 -11.69 28.65
C LEU A 18 -7.03 -11.95 27.60
N ALA A 19 -6.40 -13.12 27.61
CA ALA A 19 -5.41 -13.49 26.61
C ALA A 19 -6.06 -13.78 25.24
N LEU A 20 -7.29 -14.31 25.21
CA LEU A 20 -8.02 -14.58 23.96
C LEU A 20 -8.53 -13.30 23.28
N THR A 21 -8.82 -12.23 24.03
CA THR A 21 -9.22 -10.94 23.43
C THR A 21 -8.05 -10.17 22.79
N ALA A 22 -6.81 -10.62 22.98
CA ALA A 22 -5.63 -10.06 22.29
C ALA A 22 -5.55 -10.45 20.79
N CYS A 23 -6.44 -11.32 20.29
CA CYS A 23 -6.63 -11.58 18.86
C CYS A 23 -7.40 -10.44 18.15
N GLY A 24 -7.03 -9.19 18.40
CA GLY A 24 -7.72 -8.01 17.87
C GLY A 24 -7.00 -7.32 16.71
N ASN A 25 -5.72 -7.61 16.48
CA ASN A 25 -4.90 -6.89 15.50
C ASN A 25 -4.40 -7.83 14.39
N ASN A 26 -5.37 -8.43 13.68
CA ASN A 26 -5.13 -9.19 12.46
C ASN A 26 -4.54 -8.23 11.43
N THR A 27 -3.22 -8.17 11.34
CA THR A 27 -2.49 -7.48 10.28
C THR A 27 -2.01 -8.53 9.28
N PRO A 28 -1.99 -8.22 7.97
CA PRO A 28 -1.49 -9.18 7.00
C PRO A 28 -0.06 -9.63 7.31
N PRO A 29 0.29 -10.90 7.09
CA PRO A 29 1.62 -11.41 7.36
C PRO A 29 2.66 -10.68 6.49
N LYS A 30 3.76 -10.25 7.11
CA LYS A 30 4.84 -9.51 6.41
C LYS A 30 5.54 -10.35 5.35
N GLY A 31 5.59 -11.67 5.50
CA GLY A 31 6.17 -12.59 4.51
C GLY A 31 5.43 -12.64 3.17
N LEU A 32 4.21 -12.09 3.12
CA LEU A 32 3.40 -11.99 1.90
C LEU A 32 3.46 -10.60 1.26
N ALA A 33 4.35 -9.73 1.75
CA ALA A 33 4.57 -8.41 1.19
C ALA A 33 5.08 -8.46 -0.26
N PRO A 34 4.79 -7.42 -1.07
CA PRO A 34 5.25 -7.38 -2.45
C PRO A 34 6.77 -7.21 -2.51
N GLY A 35 7.39 -7.86 -3.50
CA GLY A 35 8.79 -7.68 -3.81
C GLY A 35 9.11 -6.27 -4.34
N ARG A 36 10.39 -5.90 -4.34
CA ARG A 36 10.87 -4.58 -4.81
C ARG A 36 10.46 -4.29 -6.26
N ASP A 37 10.40 -5.30 -7.11
CA ASP A 37 10.00 -5.14 -8.50
C ASP A 37 8.53 -4.75 -8.63
N ILE A 38 7.63 -5.36 -7.85
CA ILE A 38 6.22 -4.96 -7.80
C ILE A 38 6.07 -3.51 -7.35
N VAL A 39 6.84 -3.08 -6.34
CA VAL A 39 6.84 -1.68 -5.88
C VAL A 39 7.32 -0.75 -7.00
N ARG A 40 8.35 -1.13 -7.76
CA ARG A 40 8.82 -0.35 -8.91
C ARG A 40 7.74 -0.23 -9.98
N HIS A 41 7.06 -1.32 -10.33
CA HIS A 41 5.96 -1.30 -11.31
C HIS A 41 4.79 -0.45 -10.82
N ALA A 42 4.50 -0.46 -9.51
CA ALA A 42 3.47 0.38 -8.91
C ALA A 42 3.79 1.87 -9.03
N ILE A 43 5.05 2.26 -8.74
CA ILE A 43 5.51 3.65 -8.91
C ILE A 43 5.46 4.03 -10.40
N ALA A 44 5.92 3.16 -11.31
CA ALA A 44 5.83 3.39 -12.74
C ALA A 44 4.38 3.60 -13.20
N ARG A 45 3.45 2.75 -12.75
CA ARG A 45 2.01 2.88 -13.03
C ARG A 45 1.46 4.21 -12.52
N GLN A 46 1.85 4.65 -11.32
CA GLN A 46 1.41 5.94 -10.78
C GLN A 46 1.95 7.12 -11.61
N LEU A 47 3.20 7.03 -12.07
CA LEU A 47 3.79 8.02 -12.97
C LEU A 47 3.05 8.07 -14.31
N THR A 48 2.79 6.91 -14.95
CA THR A 48 2.00 6.83 -16.18
C THR A 48 0.61 7.42 -16.00
N LEU A 49 -0.10 7.09 -14.93
CA LEU A 49 -1.43 7.67 -14.66
C LEU A 49 -1.39 9.19 -14.48
N THR A 50 -0.29 9.71 -13.96
CA THR A 50 -0.08 11.15 -13.78
C THR A 50 0.27 11.80 -15.12
N GLU A 51 1.11 11.17 -15.92
CA GLU A 51 1.44 11.59 -17.28
C GLU A 51 0.18 11.63 -18.15
N ASP A 52 -0.61 10.55 -18.20
CA ASP A 52 -1.86 10.48 -18.95
C ASP A 52 -2.81 11.62 -18.56
N ARG A 53 -2.88 11.94 -17.26
CA ARG A 53 -3.69 13.06 -16.77
C ARG A 53 -3.16 14.40 -17.27
N LEU A 54 -1.84 14.60 -17.25
CA LEU A 54 -1.21 15.85 -17.69
C LEU A 54 -1.30 16.02 -19.22
N THR A 55 -1.09 14.96 -20.00
CA THR A 55 -1.23 14.99 -21.47
C THR A 55 -2.68 15.15 -21.89
N ASN A 56 -3.65 14.68 -21.12
CA ASN A 56 -5.06 14.99 -21.40
C ASN A 56 -5.42 16.47 -21.10
N GLN A 57 -4.59 17.17 -20.32
CA GLN A 57 -4.79 18.59 -20.01
C GLN A 57 -4.02 19.53 -20.96
N LEU A 58 -2.95 19.03 -21.59
CA LEU A 58 -2.14 19.75 -22.56
C LEU A 58 -2.39 19.10 -23.92
N ASP A 59 -2.97 19.81 -24.89
CA ASP A 59 -3.33 19.33 -26.24
C ASP A 59 -2.16 18.77 -27.10
N ASN A 60 -0.99 18.49 -26.50
CA ASN A 60 0.18 17.95 -27.14
C ASN A 60 0.58 16.59 -26.52
N PRO A 61 0.22 15.46 -27.17
CA PRO A 61 0.55 14.13 -26.68
C PRO A 61 2.01 13.79 -27.00
N SER A 62 2.91 13.97 -26.04
CA SER A 62 4.26 13.40 -26.12
C SER A 62 4.50 12.46 -24.94
N THR A 63 4.68 11.17 -25.23
CA THR A 63 5.07 10.18 -24.22
C THR A 63 6.50 10.45 -23.77
N THR A 64 6.66 10.68 -22.47
CA THR A 64 7.95 10.92 -21.81
C THR A 64 8.52 9.59 -21.36
N GLU A 65 9.64 9.19 -21.94
CA GLU A 65 10.33 7.98 -21.48
C GLU A 65 10.96 8.27 -20.09
N PHE A 66 10.76 7.35 -19.14
CA PHE A 66 11.30 7.48 -17.80
C PHE A 66 11.88 6.19 -17.25
N GLU A 67 12.81 6.33 -16.31
CA GLU A 67 13.47 5.21 -15.64
C GLU A 67 13.54 5.44 -14.13
N ILE A 68 13.15 4.43 -13.35
CA ILE A 68 13.17 4.45 -11.88
C ILE A 68 14.42 3.71 -11.37
N LYS A 69 15.32 4.45 -10.71
CA LYS A 69 16.57 3.94 -10.12
C LYS A 69 16.60 4.10 -8.60
N ASN A 70 17.54 3.39 -7.96
CA ASN A 70 17.87 3.56 -6.54
C ASN A 70 16.64 3.50 -5.61
N LEU A 71 15.73 2.56 -5.88
CA LEU A 71 14.53 2.36 -5.07
C LEU A 71 14.92 1.90 -3.67
N ASN A 72 14.60 2.72 -2.67
CA ASN A 72 14.83 2.47 -1.26
C ASN A 72 13.50 2.49 -0.51
N ILE A 73 13.09 1.34 0.03
CA ILE A 73 11.87 1.21 0.82
C ILE A 73 12.21 1.54 2.27
N LYS A 74 11.52 2.53 2.85
CA LYS A 74 11.73 2.97 4.24
C LYS A 74 10.72 2.35 5.19
N ASN A 75 9.44 2.34 4.80
CA ASN A 75 8.36 1.85 5.64
C ASN A 75 7.51 0.84 4.88
N LEU A 76 7.06 -0.17 5.61
CA LEU A 76 6.11 -1.18 5.14
C LEU A 76 5.13 -1.48 6.27
N THR A 77 3.89 -1.06 6.08
CA THR A 77 2.81 -1.22 7.06
C THR A 77 1.71 -2.10 6.45
N PRO A 78 1.53 -3.33 6.96
CA PRO A 78 0.40 -4.16 6.57
C PRO A 78 -0.92 -3.59 7.11
N VAL A 79 -1.96 -3.59 6.28
CA VAL A 79 -3.30 -3.10 6.59
C VAL A 79 -4.33 -3.88 5.78
N TYR A 80 -5.53 -4.11 6.32
CA TYR A 80 -6.64 -4.65 5.52
C TYR A 80 -7.44 -3.50 4.90
N ILE A 81 -7.75 -3.62 3.61
CA ILE A 81 -8.66 -2.72 2.90
C ILE A 81 -9.65 -3.59 2.14
N ALA A 82 -10.94 -3.42 2.44
CA ALA A 82 -12.03 -4.27 1.92
C ALA A 82 -11.72 -5.77 2.11
N ASP A 83 -11.31 -6.13 3.33
CA ASP A 83 -10.96 -7.50 3.75
C ASP A 83 -9.81 -8.17 2.98
N LEU A 84 -9.10 -7.41 2.14
CA LEU A 84 -7.94 -7.91 1.40
C LEU A 84 -6.62 -7.41 1.99
N PRO A 85 -5.59 -8.28 2.06
CA PRO A 85 -4.23 -7.91 2.45
C PRO A 85 -3.70 -6.74 1.63
N THR A 86 -3.41 -5.63 2.29
CA THR A 86 -2.85 -4.43 1.66
C THR A 86 -1.58 -4.01 2.38
N TYR A 87 -0.59 -3.53 1.63
CA TYR A 87 0.66 -3.04 2.18
C TYR A 87 0.82 -1.58 1.79
N LYS A 88 0.83 -0.71 2.81
CA LYS A 88 1.22 0.68 2.66
C LYS A 88 2.74 0.73 2.68
N ILE A 89 3.34 1.18 1.57
CA ILE A 89 4.79 1.18 1.38
C ILE A 89 5.22 2.60 1.05
N SER A 90 6.26 3.08 1.72
CA SER A 90 6.84 4.39 1.44
C SER A 90 8.35 4.37 1.46
N GLY A 91 8.96 5.33 0.76
CA GLY A 91 10.39 5.36 0.62
C GLY A 91 10.86 6.46 -0.33
N THR A 92 12.00 6.23 -0.96
CA THR A 92 12.60 7.14 -1.93
C THR A 92 13.08 6.43 -3.19
N TYR A 93 13.15 7.14 -4.30
CA TYR A 93 13.71 6.67 -5.56
C TYR A 93 14.39 7.82 -6.33
N SER A 94 15.13 7.48 -7.37
CA SER A 94 15.64 8.43 -8.37
C SER A 94 14.87 8.24 -9.66
N LEU A 95 14.48 9.34 -10.31
CA LEU A 95 13.73 9.34 -11.57
C LEU A 95 14.60 9.98 -12.64
N LYS A 96 14.89 9.25 -13.72
CA LYS A 96 15.45 9.81 -14.93
C LYS A 96 14.32 10.00 -15.94
N LEU A 97 14.12 11.23 -16.40
CA LEU A 97 13.16 11.61 -17.43
C LEU A 97 13.94 11.95 -18.70
N LYS A 98 13.54 11.38 -19.83
CA LYS A 98 14.06 11.76 -21.15
C LYS A 98 13.01 12.63 -21.84
N LEU A 99 13.22 13.94 -21.85
CA LEU A 99 12.33 14.88 -22.54
C LEU A 99 12.90 15.21 -23.93
N PRO A 100 12.06 15.67 -24.88
CA PRO A 100 12.50 15.95 -26.25
C PRO A 100 13.69 16.93 -26.36
N ARG A 101 13.82 17.86 -25.39
CA ARG A 101 14.85 18.90 -25.40
C ARG A 101 16.00 18.65 -24.41
N GLN A 102 15.78 17.81 -23.38
CA GLN A 102 16.79 17.57 -22.34
C GLN A 102 16.47 16.32 -21.51
N ASP A 103 17.51 15.71 -20.95
CA ASP A 103 17.37 14.70 -19.90
C ASP A 103 17.33 15.39 -18.53
N ILE A 104 16.37 15.02 -17.70
CA ILE A 104 16.28 15.48 -16.30
C ILE A 104 16.47 14.29 -15.38
N THR A 105 17.37 14.42 -14.40
CA THR A 105 17.50 13.44 -13.31
C THR A 105 17.06 14.06 -12.01
N GLN A 106 16.02 13.50 -11.42
CA GLN A 106 15.51 13.86 -10.10
C GLN A 106 15.97 12.83 -9.08
N ASN A 107 16.72 13.29 -8.09
CA ASN A 107 17.23 12.44 -7.02
C ASN A 107 16.36 12.59 -5.77
N LYS A 108 16.20 11.49 -5.01
CA LYS A 108 15.50 11.47 -3.71
C LYS A 108 13.99 11.79 -3.78
N ASN A 109 13.32 11.48 -4.89
CA ASN A 109 11.85 11.53 -4.96
C ASN A 109 11.24 10.62 -3.90
N THR A 110 10.23 11.10 -3.18
CA THR A 110 9.50 10.29 -2.20
C THR A 110 8.33 9.58 -2.87
N PHE A 111 7.93 8.43 -2.31
CA PHE A 111 6.72 7.74 -2.75
C PHE A 111 5.95 7.17 -1.55
N GLU A 112 4.63 7.05 -1.72
CA GLU A 112 3.73 6.28 -0.87
C GLU A 112 2.75 5.53 -1.79
N VAL A 113 2.74 4.20 -1.73
CA VAL A 113 1.85 3.35 -2.52
C VAL A 113 1.10 2.38 -1.60
N TYR A 114 -0.13 2.03 -2.00
CA TYR A 114 -0.94 0.99 -1.35
C TYR A 114 -1.06 -0.18 -2.32
N LEU A 115 -0.46 -1.32 -1.96
CA LEU A 115 -0.48 -2.51 -2.79
C LEU A 115 -1.36 -3.58 -2.16
N GLN A 116 -2.48 -3.87 -2.81
CA GLN A 116 -3.45 -4.87 -2.38
C GLN A 116 -3.20 -6.18 -3.13
N ARG A 117 -3.03 -7.25 -2.36
CA ARG A 117 -2.91 -8.61 -2.88
C ARG A 117 -4.30 -9.20 -3.10
N GLN A 118 -4.53 -9.77 -4.27
CA GLN A 118 -5.81 -10.41 -4.59
C GLN A 118 -5.92 -11.81 -3.95
N ILE A 119 -7.13 -12.36 -3.90
CA ILE A 119 -7.45 -13.64 -3.25
C ILE A 119 -6.59 -14.79 -3.78
N GLU A 120 -6.34 -14.83 -5.09
CA GLU A 120 -5.48 -15.84 -5.73
C GLU A 120 -4.00 -15.72 -5.33
N GLY A 121 -3.61 -14.60 -4.71
CA GLY A 121 -2.26 -14.38 -4.18
C GLY A 121 -1.17 -14.08 -5.22
N LYS A 122 -1.49 -14.10 -6.52
CA LYS A 122 -0.51 -13.92 -7.61
C LYS A 122 -0.47 -12.50 -8.16
N THR A 123 -1.56 -11.76 -8.03
CA THR A 123 -1.74 -10.45 -8.64
C THR A 123 -1.77 -9.34 -7.60
N TRP A 124 -1.26 -8.19 -8.02
CA TRP A 124 -1.15 -6.99 -7.20
C TRP A 124 -1.92 -5.85 -7.83
N ARG A 125 -2.66 -5.13 -7.00
CA ARG A 125 -3.38 -3.92 -7.42
C ARG A 125 -2.89 -2.71 -6.66
N LEU A 126 -2.59 -1.64 -7.38
CA LEU A 126 -2.29 -0.32 -6.83
C LEU A 126 -3.61 0.35 -6.45
N LEU A 127 -3.74 0.71 -5.18
CA LEU A 127 -4.87 1.48 -4.68
C LEU A 127 -4.52 2.97 -4.60
N ILE A 128 -5.34 3.81 -5.22
CA ILE A 128 -5.24 5.26 -5.17
C ILE A 128 -6.51 5.81 -4.50
N ARG A 129 -6.36 6.65 -3.48
CA ARG A 129 -7.51 7.29 -2.84
C ARG A 129 -8.17 8.27 -3.81
N LYS A 130 -9.48 8.15 -4.01
CA LYS A 130 -10.27 9.22 -4.63
C LYS A 130 -10.58 10.25 -3.56
N ASN A 131 -10.18 11.49 -3.78
CA ASN A 131 -10.62 12.60 -2.94
C ASN A 131 -11.97 13.07 -3.49
N GLU A 132 -13.07 12.60 -2.90
CA GLU A 132 -14.38 13.19 -3.16
C GLU A 132 -14.45 14.52 -2.42
N SER A 133 -14.16 15.61 -3.14
CA SER A 133 -14.50 16.96 -2.70
C SER A 133 -16.01 17.12 -2.89
N ASN A 134 -16.78 16.85 -1.84
CA ASN A 134 -17.89 17.68 -1.38
C ASN A 134 -18.86 16.87 -0.51
N GLN A 135 -19.20 17.51 0.60
CA GLN A 135 -20.32 17.29 1.50
C GLN A 135 -20.19 16.22 2.59
N GLU A 136 -20.40 16.75 3.78
CA GLU A 136 -20.54 16.11 5.07
C GLU A 136 -21.68 15.09 5.00
N GLU A 137 -21.33 13.80 4.94
CA GLU A 137 -21.98 12.69 5.66
C GLU A 137 -21.48 11.37 5.05
N LYS A 138 -20.75 10.58 5.87
CA LYS A 138 -20.11 9.30 5.53
C LYS A 138 -19.08 9.37 4.38
N LYS A 139 -17.83 9.69 4.74
CA LYS A 139 -16.62 9.43 3.92
C LYS A 139 -16.48 7.92 3.62
N VAL A 140 -17.21 7.41 2.64
CA VAL A 140 -16.85 6.14 2.01
C VAL A 140 -15.50 6.41 1.34
N ARG A 141 -14.43 5.82 1.87
CA ARG A 141 -13.09 5.94 1.29
C ARG A 141 -13.09 5.16 -0.03
N THR A 142 -13.51 5.80 -1.11
CA THR A 142 -13.55 5.17 -2.43
C THR A 142 -12.11 5.03 -2.95
N TRP A 143 -11.66 3.79 -3.16
CA TRP A 143 -10.34 3.49 -3.71
C TRP A 143 -10.46 3.19 -5.20
N ALA A 144 -9.70 3.89 -6.03
CA ALA A 144 -9.44 3.46 -7.40
C ALA A 144 -8.39 2.34 -7.38
N SER A 145 -8.61 1.28 -8.16
CA SER A 145 -7.78 0.08 -8.12
C SER A 145 -7.24 -0.26 -9.50
N TYR A 146 -5.91 -0.27 -9.65
CA TYR A 146 -5.22 -0.47 -10.92
C TYR A 146 -4.37 -1.72 -10.89
N LEU A 147 -4.39 -2.52 -11.96
CA LEU A 147 -3.56 -3.72 -12.07
C LEU A 147 -2.08 -3.33 -12.17
N VAL A 148 -1.21 -4.00 -11.41
CA VAL A 148 0.26 -3.84 -11.51
C VAL A 148 0.89 -5.02 -12.23
N THR A 149 0.36 -6.23 -12.03
CA THR A 149 0.81 -7.50 -12.62
C THR A 149 -0.35 -8.43 -12.89
#